data_AF-A0A0S8EZ91-F1
#
_entry.id   AF-A0A0S8EZ91-F1
#
_cell.length_a   1.000
_cell.length_b   1.000
_cell.length_c   1.000
_cell.angle_alpha   90.00
_cell.angle_beta   90.00
_cell.angle_gamma   90.00
#
_symmetry.space_group_name_H-M   'P 1'
#
loop_
_entity.id
_entity.type
_entity.pdbx_description
1 polymer ?
#
loop_
_entity_poly.entity_id
_entity_poly.type
_entity_poly.pdbx_seq_one_letter_code
_entity_poly.pdbx_strand_id
1 'polypeptide(L)'
;MVPTLVAAALLGAIAPFARSIAWGVPFGLLSIATVLRSFIGSALTVLVIGTVTFFALRATPMTPSEIPGTTGAIAGLIGLVLLLSSVRHMRHVRGLSILCQRLQEADARDAALRSLRRAFGRARRNDPQLQIALVLMATGPLTQAGLWGEARDALRDLNDGLLTEPQSVLRNQALATCELQFDDTKAAQRAIDRIARPTESSVEVWLVAMEALIMAVAGETERALSHLGTQGTSDNPSLKASHRLVHAHIYAARGDEDAAIQELTALQHEAGRAGLQRVTRPRGPASPLAEQLLDEGSAQSG
;
A
#
# COMPACT_ATOMS: atom_id res chain seq x y z
N MET A 1 -44.85 -6.99 8.01
CA MET A 1 -43.68 -7.04 7.11
C MET A 1 -43.33 -5.70 6.48
N VAL A 2 -44.29 -4.85 6.10
CA VAL A 2 -44.00 -3.51 5.53
C VAL A 2 -43.02 -2.67 6.38
N PRO A 3 -43.16 -2.55 7.72
CA PRO A 3 -42.22 -1.76 8.53
C PRO A 3 -40.79 -2.30 8.48
N THR A 4 -40.61 -3.62 8.42
CA THR A 4 -39.30 -4.28 8.27
C THR A 4 -38.66 -3.99 6.92
N LEU A 5 -39.45 -4.00 5.83
CA LEU A 5 -38.97 -3.66 4.49
C LEU A 5 -38.52 -2.19 4.41
N VAL A 6 -39.29 -1.28 5.01
CA VAL A 6 -38.92 0.14 5.10
C VAL A 6 -37.62 0.30 5.89
N ALA A 7 -37.51 -0.34 7.06
CA ALA A 7 -36.29 -0.30 7.87
C ALA A 7 -35.06 -0.84 7.10
N ALA A 8 -35.23 -1.95 6.36
CA ALA A 8 -34.17 -2.53 5.54
C ALA A 8 -33.73 -1.60 4.40
N ALA A 9 -34.67 -0.98 3.69
CA ALA A 9 -34.38 -0.04 2.61
C ALA A 9 -33.67 1.22 3.13
N LEU A 10 -34.15 1.80 4.24
CA LEU A 10 -33.53 2.96 4.87
C LEU A 10 -32.10 2.66 5.33
N LEU A 11 -31.91 1.55 6.05
CA LEU A 11 -30.57 1.21 6.54
C LEU A 11 -29.63 0.84 5.38
N GLY A 12 -30.12 0.14 4.37
CA GLY A 12 -29.39 -0.13 3.13
C GLY A 12 -28.92 1.16 2.45
N ALA A 13 -29.79 2.16 2.33
CA ALA A 13 -29.47 3.44 1.69
C ALA A 13 -28.46 4.27 2.49
N ILE A 14 -28.55 4.26 3.83
CA ILE A 14 -27.65 5.02 4.72
C ILE A 14 -26.27 4.37 4.81
N ALA A 15 -26.18 3.03 4.68
CA ALA A 15 -24.96 2.29 4.94
C ALA A 15 -23.72 2.72 4.10
N PRO A 16 -23.84 2.98 2.78
CA PRO A 16 -22.73 3.49 1.97
C PRO A 16 -22.19 4.84 2.46
N PHE A 17 -23.07 5.76 2.87
CA PHE A 17 -22.68 7.07 3.40
C PHE A 17 -22.01 6.94 4.77
N ALA A 18 -22.60 6.15 5.67
CA ALA A 18 -22.01 5.86 6.98
C ALA A 18 -20.60 5.27 6.84
N ARG A 19 -20.40 4.33 5.89
CA ARG A 19 -19.10 3.75 5.55
C ARG A 19 -18.13 4.78 5.00
N SER A 20 -18.54 5.59 4.01
CA SER A 20 -17.73 6.67 3.44
C SER A 20 -17.17 7.61 4.52
N ILE A 21 -18.05 8.10 5.41
CA ILE A 21 -17.68 9.02 6.49
C ILE A 21 -16.72 8.34 7.47
N ALA A 22 -17.06 7.14 7.94
CA ALA A 22 -16.28 6.45 8.95
C ALA A 22 -14.89 6.01 8.45
N TRP A 23 -14.79 5.62 7.18
CA TRP A 23 -13.53 5.25 6.53
C TRP A 23 -12.71 6.49 6.13
N GLY A 24 -13.32 7.68 6.15
CA GLY A 24 -12.67 8.92 5.71
C GLY A 24 -12.42 8.95 4.20
N VAL A 25 -13.20 8.20 3.43
CA VAL A 25 -13.10 8.10 1.97
C VAL A 25 -14.27 8.88 1.37
N PRO A 26 -14.04 9.90 0.53
CA PRO A 26 -15.12 10.60 -0.16
C PRO A 26 -16.05 9.63 -0.89
N PHE A 27 -17.36 9.86 -0.81
CA PHE A 27 -18.36 8.95 -1.40
C PHE A 27 -18.11 8.72 -2.90
N GLY A 28 -17.71 9.77 -3.63
CA GLY A 28 -17.37 9.67 -5.06
C GLY A 28 -16.18 8.77 -5.39
N LEU A 29 -15.36 8.40 -4.40
CA LEU A 29 -14.26 7.44 -4.59
C LEU A 29 -14.71 5.98 -4.35
N LEU A 30 -15.89 5.75 -3.78
CA LEU A 30 -16.41 4.39 -3.61
C LEU A 30 -16.81 3.81 -4.98
N SER A 31 -16.38 2.58 -5.26
CA SER A 31 -16.85 1.88 -6.45
C SER A 31 -18.33 1.54 -6.35
N ILE A 32 -19.03 1.48 -7.48
CA ILE A 32 -20.44 1.06 -7.54
C ILE A 32 -20.63 -0.30 -6.87
N ALA A 33 -19.69 -1.23 -7.08
CA ALA A 33 -19.69 -2.54 -6.42
C ALA A 33 -19.62 -2.43 -4.88
N THR A 34 -18.83 -1.49 -4.35
CA THR A 34 -18.74 -1.24 -2.91
C THR A 34 -20.03 -0.65 -2.35
N VAL A 35 -20.63 0.31 -3.06
CA VAL A 35 -21.91 0.92 -2.69
C VAL A 35 -23.02 -0.14 -2.69
N LEU A 36 -23.10 -0.94 -3.75
CA LEU A 36 -24.12 -1.98 -3.89
C LEU A 36 -23.96 -3.08 -2.84
N ARG A 37 -22.73 -3.58 -2.63
CA ARG A 37 -22.45 -4.57 -1.57
C ARG A 37 -22.81 -4.03 -0.20
N SER A 38 -22.53 -2.76 0.04
CA SER A 38 -22.87 -2.07 1.28
C SER A 38 -24.38 -1.99 1.50
N PHE A 39 -25.13 -1.61 0.45
CA PHE A 39 -26.59 -1.55 0.47
C PHE A 39 -27.21 -2.93 0.69
N ILE A 40 -26.87 -3.90 -0.16
CA ILE A 40 -27.44 -5.26 -0.14
C ILE A 40 -27.12 -5.94 1.20
N GLY A 41 -25.86 -5.86 1.66
CA GLY A 41 -25.44 -6.49 2.90
C GLY A 41 -26.24 -5.97 4.09
N SER A 42 -26.37 -4.64 4.22
CA SER A 42 -27.09 -4.03 5.34
C SER A 42 -28.60 -4.25 5.27
N ALA A 43 -29.21 -4.17 4.07
CA ALA A 43 -30.62 -4.47 3.88
C ALA A 43 -30.95 -5.94 4.22
N LEU A 44 -30.13 -6.88 3.73
CA LEU A 44 -30.30 -8.31 3.99
C LEU A 44 -30.17 -8.63 5.49
N THR A 45 -29.21 -8.03 6.19
CA THR A 45 -29.07 -8.19 7.65
C THR A 45 -30.36 -7.79 8.38
N VAL A 46 -30.94 -6.63 8.05
CA VAL A 46 -32.21 -6.18 8.67
C VAL A 46 -33.36 -7.12 8.34
N LEU A 47 -33.44 -7.63 7.10
CA LEU A 47 -34.49 -8.57 6.71
C LEU A 47 -34.38 -9.91 7.45
N VAL A 48 -33.17 -10.46 7.60
CA VAL A 48 -32.94 -11.70 8.33
C VAL A 48 -33.29 -11.52 9.81
N ILE A 49 -32.80 -10.47 10.45
CA ILE A 49 -33.13 -10.16 11.85
C ILE A 49 -34.63 -9.97 12.00
N GLY A 50 -35.27 -9.18 11.13
CA GLY A 50 -36.70 -8.94 11.18
C GLY A 50 -37.52 -10.21 10.98
N THR A 51 -37.08 -11.14 10.14
CA THR A 51 -37.74 -12.44 9.99
C THR A 51 -37.66 -13.25 11.28
N VAL A 52 -36.46 -13.37 11.87
CA VAL A 52 -36.26 -14.08 13.14
C VAL A 52 -37.06 -13.43 14.27
N THR A 53 -37.02 -12.11 14.40
CA THR A 53 -37.78 -11.35 15.41
C THR A 53 -39.28 -11.51 15.22
N PHE A 54 -39.79 -11.52 13.99
CA PHE A 54 -41.20 -11.73 13.70
C PHE A 54 -41.69 -13.09 14.23
N PHE A 55 -40.93 -14.16 13.96
CA PHE A 55 -41.26 -15.49 14.44
C PHE A 55 -41.15 -15.60 15.98
N ALA A 56 -40.14 -14.97 16.58
CA ALA A 56 -39.99 -14.92 18.03
C ALA A 56 -41.17 -14.18 18.70
N LEU A 57 -41.58 -13.01 18.18
CA LEU A 57 -42.69 -12.24 18.73
C LEU A 57 -44.05 -12.93 18.56
N ARG A 58 -44.23 -13.77 17.53
CA ARG A 58 -45.44 -14.60 17.40
C ARG A 58 -45.62 -15.63 18.53
N ALA A 59 -44.54 -16.01 19.21
CA ALA A 59 -44.61 -16.90 20.36
C ALA A 59 -44.92 -16.16 21.69
N THR A 60 -45.11 -14.84 21.64
CA THR A 60 -45.39 -13.99 22.81
C THR A 60 -46.87 -13.56 22.83
N PRO A 61 -47.42 -13.13 23.98
CA PRO A 61 -48.83 -12.71 24.10
C PRO A 61 -49.15 -11.35 23.45
N MET A 62 -48.33 -10.87 22.51
CA MET A 62 -48.56 -9.60 21.80
C MET A 62 -49.73 -9.66 20.83
N THR A 63 -50.41 -8.52 20.63
CA THR A 63 -51.52 -8.46 19.66
C THR A 63 -50.98 -8.51 18.22
N PRO A 64 -51.68 -9.19 17.28
CA PRO A 64 -51.21 -9.34 15.90
C PRO A 64 -50.95 -8.03 15.15
N SER A 65 -51.63 -6.94 15.53
CA SER A 65 -51.46 -5.60 14.95
C SER A 65 -50.17 -4.90 15.38
N GLU A 66 -49.63 -5.23 16.56
CA GLU A 66 -48.41 -4.60 17.11
C GLU A 66 -47.15 -5.29 16.60
N ILE A 67 -47.22 -6.59 16.34
CA ILE A 67 -46.07 -7.43 15.93
C ILE A 67 -45.29 -6.83 14.74
N PRO A 68 -45.91 -6.36 13.63
CA PRO A 68 -45.17 -5.82 12.50
C PRO A 68 -44.35 -4.58 12.82
N GLY A 69 -44.89 -3.67 13.64
CA GLY A 69 -44.22 -2.42 14.02
C GLY A 69 -43.03 -2.70 14.95
N THR A 70 -43.26 -3.48 15.99
CA THR A 70 -42.22 -3.89 16.95
C THR A 70 -41.10 -4.67 16.27
N THR A 71 -41.44 -5.58 15.35
CA THR A 71 -40.46 -6.32 14.54
C THR A 71 -39.58 -5.37 13.74
N GLY A 72 -40.17 -4.42 13.02
CA GLY A 72 -39.43 -3.46 12.21
C GLY A 72 -38.49 -2.59 13.04
N ALA A 73 -38.96 -2.12 14.20
CA ALA A 73 -38.17 -1.31 15.12
C ALA A 73 -36.96 -2.09 15.69
N ILE A 74 -37.18 -3.31 16.20
CA ILE A 74 -36.09 -4.16 16.74
C ILE A 74 -35.09 -4.50 15.64
N ALA A 75 -35.56 -4.93 14.47
CA ALA A 75 -34.68 -5.28 13.36
C ALA A 75 -33.86 -4.09 12.86
N GLY A 76 -34.48 -2.91 12.76
CA GLY A 76 -33.81 -1.67 12.40
C GLY A 76 -32.74 -1.27 13.43
N LEU A 77 -33.05 -1.35 14.73
CA LEU A 77 -32.12 -1.00 15.80
C LEU A 77 -30.91 -1.95 15.84
N ILE A 78 -31.15 -3.26 15.83
CA ILE A 78 -30.06 -4.25 15.83
C ILE A 78 -29.24 -4.11 14.54
N GLY A 79 -29.90 -3.95 13.39
CA GLY A 79 -29.21 -3.72 12.11
C GLY A 79 -28.32 -2.48 12.14
N LEU A 80 -28.80 -1.37 12.72
CA LEU A 80 -28.02 -0.14 12.88
C LEU A 80 -26.81 -0.36 13.80
N VAL A 81 -26.98 -1.03 14.94
CA VAL A 81 -25.88 -1.34 15.85
C VAL A 81 -24.83 -2.21 15.16
N LEU A 82 -25.25 -3.24 14.42
CA LEU A 82 -24.34 -4.09 13.65
C LEU A 82 -23.63 -3.33 12.54
N LEU A 83 -24.33 -2.43 11.83
CA LEU A 83 -23.72 -1.55 10.84
C LEU A 83 -22.64 -0.68 11.49
N LEU A 84 -22.95 0.03 12.57
CA LEU A 84 -22.00 0.92 13.25
C LEU A 84 -20.80 0.14 13.81
N SER A 85 -21.03 -1.04 14.39
CA SER A 85 -19.98 -1.93 14.88
C SER A 85 -19.06 -2.42 13.75
N SER A 86 -19.65 -2.93 12.66
CA SER A 86 -18.93 -3.39 11.47
C SER A 86 -18.09 -2.28 10.85
N VAL A 87 -18.68 -1.09 10.73
CA VAL A 87 -18.00 0.09 10.19
C VAL A 87 -16.82 0.51 11.06
N ARG A 88 -16.96 0.45 12.39
CA ARG A 88 -15.90 0.83 13.32
C ARG A 88 -14.72 -0.14 13.29
N HIS A 89 -14.97 -1.44 13.24
CA HIS A 89 -13.93 -2.47 13.38
C HIS A 89 -12.90 -2.46 12.22
N MET A 90 -13.33 -2.18 11.00
CA MET A 90 -12.45 -2.25 9.81
C MET A 90 -12.15 -0.90 9.15
N ARG A 91 -12.47 0.22 9.82
CA ARG A 91 -12.47 1.53 9.16
C ARG A 91 -11.15 1.93 8.51
N HIS A 92 -10.05 1.64 9.19
CA HIS A 92 -8.72 2.12 8.79
C HIS A 92 -8.17 1.28 7.65
N VAL A 93 -8.23 -0.04 7.76
CA VAL A 93 -7.73 -0.97 6.73
C VAL A 93 -8.55 -0.86 5.44
N ARG A 94 -9.89 -0.82 5.54
CA ARG A 94 -10.75 -0.70 4.36
C ARG A 94 -10.65 0.68 3.72
N GLY A 95 -10.63 1.74 4.53
CA GLY A 95 -10.42 3.10 4.05
C GLY A 95 -9.10 3.24 3.31
N LEU A 96 -8.01 2.76 3.92
CA LEU A 96 -6.68 2.79 3.31
C LEU A 96 -6.63 1.98 2.01
N SER A 97 -7.17 0.76 2.00
CA SER A 97 -7.19 -0.10 0.80
C SER A 97 -7.90 0.58 -0.37
N ILE A 98 -9.05 1.23 -0.13
CA ILE A 98 -9.77 1.97 -1.19
C ILE A 98 -8.96 3.17 -1.67
N LEU A 99 -8.39 3.97 -0.75
CA LEU A 99 -7.57 5.12 -1.14
C LEU A 99 -6.35 4.68 -1.95
N CYS A 100 -5.64 3.65 -1.51
CA CYS A 100 -4.49 3.09 -2.20
C CYS A 100 -4.83 2.57 -3.60
N GLN A 101 -5.98 1.91 -3.76
CA GLN A 101 -6.46 1.50 -5.09
C GLN A 101 -6.70 2.73 -5.99
N ARG A 102 -7.33 3.78 -5.47
CA ARG A 102 -7.64 5.00 -6.22
C ARG A 102 -6.42 5.87 -6.54
N LEU A 103 -5.28 5.69 -5.85
CA LEU A 103 -4.03 6.37 -6.22
C LEU A 103 -3.52 5.94 -7.61
N GLN A 104 -3.86 4.72 -8.05
CA GLN A 104 -3.48 4.21 -9.37
C GLN A 104 -4.32 4.80 -10.51
N GLU A 105 -5.49 5.39 -10.19
CA GLU A 105 -6.41 5.97 -11.17
C GLU A 105 -6.12 7.47 -11.34
N ALA A 106 -5.78 7.91 -12.56
CA ALA A 106 -5.30 9.27 -12.81
C ALA A 106 -6.32 10.37 -12.44
N ASP A 107 -7.61 10.13 -12.69
CA ASP A 107 -8.73 11.02 -12.38
C ASP A 107 -9.05 11.11 -10.88
N ALA A 108 -8.81 10.03 -10.13
CA ALA A 108 -9.10 9.95 -8.70
C ALA A 108 -7.88 10.24 -7.79
N ARG A 109 -6.66 10.20 -8.34
CA ARG A 109 -5.39 10.24 -7.60
C ARG A 109 -5.29 11.39 -6.62
N ASP A 110 -5.56 12.63 -7.06
CA ASP A 110 -5.41 13.80 -6.21
C ASP A 110 -6.42 13.82 -5.05
N ALA A 111 -7.66 13.38 -5.31
CA ALA A 111 -8.68 13.27 -4.30
C ALA A 111 -8.35 12.17 -3.28
N ALA A 112 -7.81 11.05 -3.74
CA ALA A 112 -7.34 9.96 -2.90
C ALA A 112 -6.16 10.41 -2.03
N LEU A 113 -5.15 11.07 -2.61
CA LEU A 113 -3.97 11.56 -1.91
C LEU A 113 -4.33 12.59 -0.83
N ARG A 114 -5.20 13.57 -1.14
CA ARG A 114 -5.70 14.53 -0.14
C ARG A 114 -6.39 13.82 1.03
N SER A 115 -7.18 12.80 0.74
CA SER A 115 -7.91 12.05 1.76
C SER A 115 -6.97 11.19 2.61
N LEU A 116 -5.94 10.60 1.99
CA LEU A 116 -4.88 9.87 2.67
C LEU A 116 -4.07 10.76 3.61
N ARG A 117 -3.62 11.94 3.15
CA ARG A 117 -2.93 12.93 4.00
C ARG A 117 -3.79 13.36 5.20
N ARG A 118 -5.11 13.56 5.00
CA ARG A 118 -6.04 13.83 6.11
C ARG A 118 -6.16 12.64 7.07
N ALA A 119 -6.09 11.40 6.57
CA ALA A 119 -6.09 10.22 7.42
C ALA A 119 -4.82 10.16 8.27
N PHE A 120 -3.64 10.39 7.68
CA PHE A 120 -2.38 10.48 8.41
C PHE A 120 -2.40 11.59 9.47
N GLY A 121 -2.84 12.81 9.10
CA GLY A 121 -2.91 13.92 10.05
C GLY A 121 -3.91 13.70 11.20
N ARG A 122 -5.03 13.01 10.95
CA ARG A 122 -5.96 12.60 12.01
C ARG A 122 -5.37 11.52 12.91
N ALA A 123 -4.71 10.51 12.34
CA ALA A 123 -4.06 9.46 13.09
C ALA A 123 -2.95 10.05 13.97
N ARG A 124 -2.07 10.90 13.42
CA ARG A 124 -1.00 11.59 14.16
C ARG A 124 -1.47 12.27 15.45
N ARG A 125 -2.66 12.89 15.42
CA ARG A 125 -3.21 13.61 16.57
C ARG A 125 -3.88 12.71 17.61
N ASN A 126 -4.49 11.61 17.17
CA ASN A 126 -5.37 10.81 18.02
C ASN A 126 -4.73 9.49 18.47
N ASP A 127 -3.89 8.90 17.63
CA ASP A 127 -3.29 7.58 17.78
C ASP A 127 -2.01 7.49 16.92
N PRO A 128 -0.84 7.81 17.49
CA PRO A 128 0.44 7.75 16.78
C PRO A 128 0.80 6.34 16.27
N GLN A 129 0.38 5.27 16.96
CA GLN A 129 0.64 3.89 16.52
C GLN A 129 -0.16 3.57 15.26
N LEU A 130 -1.41 4.03 15.19
CA LEU A 130 -2.20 3.96 13.97
C LEU A 130 -1.56 4.77 12.84
N GLN A 131 -0.98 5.94 13.13
CA GLN A 131 -0.28 6.71 12.09
C GLN A 131 0.87 5.91 11.49
N ILE A 132 1.71 5.30 12.33
CA ILE A 132 2.83 4.45 11.90
C ILE A 132 2.32 3.33 11.00
N ALA A 133 1.30 2.59 11.45
CA ALA A 133 0.73 1.49 10.66
C ALA A 133 0.19 1.97 9.31
N LEU A 134 -0.55 3.09 9.28
CA LEU A 134 -1.10 3.66 8.05
C LEU A 134 -0.01 4.10 7.07
N VAL A 135 1.04 4.76 7.55
CA VAL A 135 2.16 5.20 6.71
C VAL A 135 2.89 3.99 6.12
N LEU A 136 3.30 3.03 6.96
CA LEU A 136 4.03 1.84 6.50
C LEU A 136 3.22 1.03 5.48
N MET A 137 1.90 0.87 5.70
CA MET A 137 1.01 0.19 4.74
C MET A 137 0.79 0.99 3.44
N ALA A 138 0.82 2.33 3.49
CA ALA A 138 0.61 3.19 2.33
C ALA A 138 1.87 3.36 1.47
N THR A 139 3.06 3.11 2.02
CA THR A 139 4.33 3.31 1.32
C THR A 139 4.40 2.57 -0.01
N GLY A 140 4.09 1.27 -0.03
CA GLY A 140 4.10 0.48 -1.27
C GLY A 140 3.14 1.04 -2.35
N PRO A 141 1.86 1.25 -2.03
CA PRO A 141 0.93 1.88 -2.97
C PRO A 141 1.34 3.28 -3.45
N LEU A 142 1.93 4.11 -2.58
CA LEU A 142 2.43 5.43 -2.96
C LEU A 142 3.59 5.32 -3.95
N THR A 143 4.57 4.46 -3.69
CA THR A 143 5.71 4.27 -4.60
C THR A 143 5.29 3.64 -5.92
N GLN A 144 4.35 2.69 -5.90
CA GLN A 144 3.74 2.11 -7.11
C GLN A 144 3.01 3.16 -7.95
N ALA A 145 2.35 4.13 -7.32
CA ALA A 145 1.69 5.25 -8.02
C ALA A 145 2.67 6.34 -8.51
N GLY A 146 3.98 6.17 -8.30
CA GLY A 146 5.00 7.17 -8.61
C GLY A 146 5.07 8.33 -7.63
N LEU A 147 4.37 8.26 -6.49
CA LEU A 147 4.29 9.31 -5.46
C LEU A 147 5.42 9.14 -4.42
N TRP A 148 6.65 9.05 -4.91
CA TRP A 148 7.85 8.80 -4.09
C TRP A 148 8.11 9.90 -3.06
N GLY A 149 7.84 11.15 -3.40
CA GLY A 149 7.99 12.28 -2.46
C GLY A 149 7.05 12.15 -1.27
N GLU A 150 5.80 11.79 -1.53
CA GLU A 150 4.77 11.59 -0.48
C GLU A 150 5.14 10.44 0.44
N ALA A 151 5.62 9.33 -0.11
CA ALA A 151 6.07 8.19 0.68
C ALA A 151 7.25 8.58 1.57
N ARG A 152 8.25 9.26 1.00
CA ARG A 152 9.43 9.72 1.72
C ARG A 152 9.08 10.67 2.86
N ASP A 153 8.27 11.69 2.58
CA ASP A 153 7.91 12.70 3.57
C ASP A 153 7.07 12.08 4.69
N ALA A 154 6.13 11.19 4.36
CA ALA A 154 5.35 10.48 5.36
C ALA A 154 6.21 9.56 6.26
N LEU A 155 7.22 8.88 5.70
CA LEU A 155 8.16 8.04 6.45
C LEU A 155 9.05 8.86 7.39
N ARG A 156 9.54 10.02 6.92
CA ARG A 156 10.37 10.95 7.71
C ARG A 156 9.59 11.60 8.86
N ASP A 157 8.29 11.79 8.69
CA ASP A 157 7.39 12.38 9.69
C ASP A 157 7.02 11.42 10.84
N LEU A 158 7.41 10.14 10.77
CA LEU A 158 7.18 9.18 11.85
C LEU A 158 8.09 9.48 13.05
N ASN A 159 7.53 9.37 14.26
CA ASN A 159 8.28 9.62 15.49
C ASN A 159 9.15 8.40 15.87
N ASP A 160 10.46 8.58 15.84
CA ASP A 160 11.46 7.57 16.20
C ASP A 160 11.21 6.92 17.57
N GLY A 161 10.80 7.71 18.57
CA GLY A 161 10.60 7.22 19.94
C GLY A 161 9.36 6.34 20.14
N LEU A 162 8.52 6.18 19.10
CA LEU A 162 7.30 5.38 19.16
C LEU A 162 7.37 4.12 18.29
N LEU A 163 8.42 3.96 17.49
CA LEU A 163 8.55 2.81 16.61
C LEU A 163 9.02 1.59 17.41
N THR A 164 8.34 0.46 17.22
CA THR A 164 8.92 -0.83 17.61
C THR A 164 10.10 -1.14 16.70
N GLU A 165 10.97 -2.05 17.12
CA GLU A 165 12.13 -2.45 16.33
C GLU A 165 11.74 -2.94 14.90
N PRO A 166 10.76 -3.85 14.71
CA PRO A 166 10.31 -4.22 13.36
C PRO A 166 9.80 -3.04 12.53
N GLN A 167 9.08 -2.11 13.15
CA GLN A 167 8.58 -0.92 12.45
C GLN A 167 9.73 0.03 12.05
N SER A 168 10.75 0.15 12.89
CA SER A 168 11.97 0.92 12.60
C SER A 168 12.73 0.31 11.41
N VAL A 169 12.90 -1.01 11.38
CA VAL A 169 13.50 -1.75 10.26
C VAL A 169 12.74 -1.46 8.96
N LEU A 170 11.42 -1.69 8.95
CA LEU A 170 10.58 -1.47 7.76
C LEU A 170 10.60 -0.01 7.29
N ARG A 171 10.51 0.95 8.22
CA ARG A 171 10.60 2.37 7.90
C ARG A 171 11.93 2.69 7.22
N ASN A 172 13.05 2.30 7.83
CA ASN A 172 14.38 2.63 7.33
C ASN A 172 14.68 1.96 5.98
N GLN A 173 14.26 0.71 5.79
CA GLN A 173 14.39 0.00 4.52
C GLN A 173 13.62 0.73 3.41
N ALA A 174 12.37 1.12 3.70
CA ALA A 174 11.54 1.83 2.73
C ALA A 174 12.05 3.27 2.48
N LEU A 175 12.55 3.93 3.53
CA LEU A 175 13.15 5.27 3.40
C LEU A 175 14.41 5.20 2.54
N ALA A 176 15.30 4.23 2.77
CA ALA A 176 16.49 4.04 1.94
C ALA A 176 16.12 3.86 0.47
N THR A 177 15.11 3.03 0.18
CA THR A 177 14.59 2.86 -1.19
C THR A 177 14.09 4.19 -1.78
N CYS A 178 13.38 5.00 -1.00
CA CYS A 178 12.92 6.32 -1.45
C CYS A 178 14.09 7.27 -1.71
N GLU A 179 15.11 7.31 -0.85
CA GLU A 179 16.27 8.20 -1.05
C GLU A 179 17.07 7.83 -2.31
N LEU A 180 17.21 6.53 -2.61
CA LEU A 180 17.82 6.06 -3.85
C LEU A 180 17.08 6.57 -5.10
N GLN A 181 15.75 6.62 -5.06
CA GLN A 181 14.93 7.17 -6.14
C GLN A 181 15.16 8.68 -6.38
N PHE A 182 15.68 9.39 -5.37
CA PHE A 182 16.02 10.81 -5.43
C PHE A 182 17.54 11.06 -5.59
N ASP A 183 18.30 10.05 -6.03
CA ASP A 183 19.76 10.12 -6.20
C ASP A 183 20.54 10.45 -4.90
N ASP A 184 19.94 10.30 -3.72
CA ASP A 184 20.60 10.58 -2.43
C ASP A 184 21.13 9.29 -1.79
N THR A 185 22.19 8.74 -2.37
CA THR A 185 22.86 7.51 -1.88
C THR A 185 23.38 7.65 -0.45
N LYS A 186 23.77 8.86 -0.04
CA LYS A 186 24.22 9.14 1.33
C LYS A 186 23.07 9.08 2.32
N ALA A 187 21.90 9.64 1.99
CA ALA A 187 20.71 9.51 2.84
C ALA A 187 20.20 8.07 2.88
N ALA A 188 20.28 7.36 1.76
CA ALA A 188 19.96 5.94 1.72
C ALA A 188 20.85 5.13 2.68
N GLN A 189 22.17 5.33 2.62
CA GLN A 189 23.09 4.67 3.54
C GLN A 189 22.79 5.01 5.00
N ARG A 190 22.58 6.30 5.33
CA ARG A 190 22.22 6.71 6.70
C ARG A 190 20.92 6.06 7.20
N ALA A 191 19.96 5.79 6.32
CA ALA A 191 18.75 5.07 6.69
C ALA A 191 19.05 3.60 6.98
N ILE A 192 19.88 2.95 6.15
CA ILE A 192 20.33 1.56 6.37
C ILE A 192 21.13 1.43 7.67
N ASP A 193 22.04 2.36 7.97
CA ASP A 193 22.88 2.35 9.18
C ASP A 193 22.06 2.45 10.48
N ARG A 194 20.82 2.97 10.41
CA ARG A 194 19.90 3.04 11.56
C ARG A 194 19.19 1.71 11.83
N ILE A 195 19.31 0.73 10.94
CA ILE A 195 18.72 -0.59 11.12
C ILE A 195 19.59 -1.38 12.07
N ALA A 196 19.03 -1.76 13.23
CA ALA A 196 19.70 -2.67 14.15
C ALA A 196 19.93 -4.01 13.45
N ARG A 197 21.15 -4.55 13.57
CA ARG A 197 21.55 -5.83 12.99
C ARG A 197 22.00 -6.81 14.08
N PRO A 198 21.77 -8.12 13.90
CA PRO A 198 21.12 -8.75 12.74
C PRO A 198 19.59 -8.52 12.73
N THR A 199 18.99 -8.42 11.54
CA THR A 199 17.53 -8.45 11.36
C THR A 199 17.08 -9.81 10.79
N GLU A 200 15.78 -9.99 10.55
CA GLU A 200 15.23 -11.16 9.87
C GLU A 200 15.97 -11.44 8.55
N SER A 201 16.32 -12.71 8.29
CA SER A 201 17.09 -13.10 7.11
C SER A 201 16.45 -12.66 5.79
N SER A 202 15.11 -12.65 5.75
CA SER A 202 14.33 -12.17 4.61
C SER A 202 14.54 -10.69 4.32
N VAL A 203 14.83 -9.88 5.34
CA VAL A 203 15.13 -8.44 5.23
C VAL A 203 16.61 -8.23 4.94
N GLU A 204 17.49 -8.99 5.61
CA GLU A 204 18.95 -8.85 5.47
C GLU A 204 19.41 -9.00 4.02
N VAL A 205 18.86 -9.97 3.27
CA VAL A 205 19.19 -10.16 1.85
C VAL A 205 18.87 -8.91 1.00
N TRP A 206 17.79 -8.20 1.34
CA TRP A 206 17.44 -6.95 0.66
C TRP A 206 18.34 -5.79 1.07
N LEU A 207 18.74 -5.73 2.33
CA LEU A 207 19.69 -4.72 2.81
C LEU A 207 21.04 -4.88 2.11
N VAL A 208 21.54 -6.11 2.02
CA VAL A 208 22.79 -6.43 1.31
C VAL A 208 22.73 -5.97 -0.14
N ALA A 209 21.64 -6.26 -0.86
CA ALA A 209 21.47 -5.83 -2.25
C ALA A 209 21.44 -4.29 -2.38
N MET A 210 20.79 -3.57 -1.47
CA MET A 210 20.75 -2.10 -1.48
C MET A 210 22.10 -1.47 -1.15
N GLU A 211 22.84 -2.02 -0.19
CA GLU A 211 24.18 -1.56 0.16
C GLU A 211 25.17 -1.79 -0.99
N ALA A 212 25.11 -2.97 -1.62
CA ALA A 212 25.94 -3.26 -2.78
C ALA A 212 25.59 -2.33 -3.96
N LEU A 213 24.32 -1.96 -4.12
CA LEU A 213 23.92 -0.96 -5.10
C LEU A 213 24.54 0.40 -4.79
N ILE A 214 24.48 0.87 -3.55
CA ILE A 214 25.11 2.12 -3.13
C ILE A 214 26.61 2.11 -3.44
N MET A 215 27.31 1.01 -3.14
CA MET A 215 28.73 0.83 -3.45
C MET A 215 29.00 0.83 -4.96
N ALA A 216 28.22 0.08 -5.75
CA ALA A 216 28.39 -0.02 -7.19
C ALA A 216 28.17 1.32 -7.91
N VAL A 217 27.16 2.08 -7.47
CA VAL A 217 26.87 3.43 -7.98
C VAL A 217 28.00 4.40 -7.65
N ALA A 218 28.65 4.23 -6.50
CA ALA A 218 29.84 5.00 -6.13
C ALA A 218 31.13 4.56 -6.86
N GLY A 219 31.06 3.53 -7.72
CA GLY A 219 32.22 2.97 -8.44
C GLY A 219 33.07 2.01 -7.60
N GLU A 220 32.64 1.63 -6.40
CA GLU A 220 33.36 0.71 -5.50
C GLU A 220 33.11 -0.76 -5.89
N THR A 221 33.51 -1.13 -7.10
CA THR A 221 33.12 -2.39 -7.76
C THR A 221 33.50 -3.65 -6.98
N GLU A 222 34.74 -3.75 -6.50
CA GLU A 222 35.19 -4.92 -5.72
C GLU A 222 34.45 -5.06 -4.39
N ARG A 223 34.21 -3.93 -3.71
CA ARG A 223 33.45 -3.92 -2.44
C ARG A 223 32.01 -4.35 -2.69
N ALA A 224 31.37 -3.83 -3.74
CA ALA A 224 30.01 -4.19 -4.11
C ALA A 224 29.86 -5.69 -4.43
N LEU A 225 30.77 -6.27 -5.22
CA LEU A 225 30.78 -7.71 -5.52
C LEU A 225 30.99 -8.56 -4.28
N SER A 226 31.99 -8.20 -3.46
CA SER A 226 32.26 -8.92 -2.23
C SER A 226 31.09 -8.85 -1.25
N HIS A 227 30.34 -7.74 -1.23
CA HIS A 227 29.20 -7.55 -0.34
C HIS A 227 27.98 -8.36 -0.77
N LEU A 228 27.68 -8.44 -2.07
CA LEU A 228 26.64 -9.33 -2.60
C LEU A 228 26.93 -10.81 -2.29
N GLY A 229 28.21 -11.19 -2.35
CA GLY A 229 28.65 -12.56 -2.15
C GLY A 229 28.02 -13.54 -3.14
N THR A 230 27.83 -14.79 -2.72
CA THR A 230 27.26 -15.87 -3.56
C THR A 230 25.78 -16.13 -3.24
N GLN A 231 25.03 -15.11 -2.81
CA GLN A 231 23.62 -15.29 -2.43
C GLN A 231 22.80 -15.86 -3.60
N GLY A 232 22.09 -16.96 -3.35
CA GLY A 232 21.22 -17.58 -4.34
C GLY A 232 19.97 -16.74 -4.58
N THR A 233 19.78 -16.25 -5.80
CA THR A 233 18.61 -15.42 -6.18
C THR A 233 17.58 -16.17 -7.00
N SER A 234 17.73 -17.49 -7.21
CA SER A 234 16.86 -18.28 -8.09
C SER A 234 15.40 -18.24 -7.69
N ASP A 235 15.13 -18.21 -6.39
CA ASP A 235 13.78 -18.37 -5.83
C ASP A 235 13.08 -17.03 -5.61
N ASN A 236 13.77 -15.91 -5.88
CA ASN A 236 13.24 -14.56 -5.68
C ASN A 236 13.53 -13.68 -6.92
N PRO A 237 12.60 -13.59 -7.88
CA PRO A 237 12.76 -12.79 -9.09
C PRO A 237 13.06 -11.31 -8.83
N SER A 238 12.51 -10.75 -7.75
CA SER A 238 12.71 -9.33 -7.42
C SER A 238 14.13 -9.08 -6.87
N LEU A 239 14.66 -10.03 -6.08
CA LEU A 239 16.04 -9.96 -5.60
C LEU A 239 17.02 -10.18 -6.76
N LYS A 240 16.73 -11.14 -7.64
CA LYS A 240 17.49 -11.37 -8.88
C LYS A 240 17.59 -10.09 -9.71
N ALA A 241 16.47 -9.41 -9.97
CA ALA A 241 16.46 -8.13 -10.67
C ALA A 241 17.32 -7.06 -9.98
N SER A 242 17.35 -7.04 -8.64
CA SER A 242 18.19 -6.11 -7.88
C SER A 242 19.68 -6.43 -8.00
N HIS A 243 20.06 -7.71 -8.03
CA HIS A 243 21.43 -8.13 -8.28
C HIS A 243 21.88 -7.77 -9.70
N ARG A 244 21.03 -7.98 -10.71
CA ARG A 244 21.34 -7.57 -12.09
C ARG A 244 21.61 -6.08 -12.20
N LEU A 245 20.80 -5.27 -11.52
CA LEU A 245 20.99 -3.83 -11.46
C LEU A 245 22.37 -3.48 -10.85
N VAL A 246 22.76 -4.13 -9.76
CA VAL A 246 24.09 -3.95 -9.15
C VAL A 246 25.21 -4.37 -10.12
N HIS A 247 25.09 -5.54 -10.75
CA HIS A 247 26.07 -6.04 -11.72
C HIS A 247 26.22 -5.13 -12.93
N ALA A 248 25.12 -4.58 -13.46
CA ALA A 248 25.17 -3.62 -14.56
C ALA A 248 26.03 -2.40 -14.20
N HIS A 249 25.83 -1.80 -13.01
CA HIS A 249 26.68 -0.69 -12.56
C HIS A 249 28.14 -1.11 -12.39
N ILE A 250 28.40 -2.32 -11.91
CA ILE A 250 29.76 -2.84 -11.72
C ILE A 250 30.49 -3.02 -13.05
N TYR A 251 29.85 -3.63 -14.06
CA TYR A 251 30.44 -3.83 -15.37
C TYR A 251 30.67 -2.51 -16.09
N ALA A 252 29.67 -1.61 -16.07
CA ALA A 252 29.82 -0.28 -16.64
C ALA A 252 30.95 0.52 -15.98
N ALA A 253 31.10 0.45 -14.66
CA ALA A 253 32.20 1.11 -13.95
C ALA A 253 33.59 0.57 -14.33
N ARG A 254 33.68 -0.70 -14.76
CA ARG A 254 34.91 -1.35 -15.22
C ARG A 254 35.20 -1.10 -16.71
N GLY A 255 34.31 -0.41 -17.42
CA GLY A 255 34.40 -0.21 -18.87
C GLY A 255 34.01 -1.44 -19.69
N ASP A 256 33.36 -2.44 -19.07
CA ASP A 256 32.82 -3.61 -19.76
C ASP A 256 31.37 -3.32 -20.17
N GLU A 257 31.21 -2.52 -21.22
CA GLU A 257 29.89 -2.08 -21.71
C GLU A 257 29.05 -3.26 -22.22
N ASP A 258 29.67 -4.23 -22.89
CA ASP A 258 28.98 -5.41 -23.41
C ASP A 258 28.34 -6.23 -22.29
N ALA A 259 29.07 -6.51 -21.20
CA ALA A 259 28.53 -7.21 -20.05
C ALA A 259 27.45 -6.37 -19.33
N ALA A 260 27.63 -5.05 -19.24
CA ALA A 260 26.62 -4.17 -18.67
C ALA A 260 25.31 -4.21 -19.48
N ILE A 261 25.38 -4.11 -20.80
CA ILE A 261 24.22 -4.17 -21.70
C ILE A 261 23.52 -5.53 -21.60
N GLN A 262 24.27 -6.63 -21.47
CA GLN A 262 23.70 -7.96 -21.25
C GLN A 262 22.87 -8.03 -19.96
N GLU A 263 23.39 -7.50 -18.86
CA GLU A 263 22.64 -7.44 -17.59
C GLU A 263 21.41 -6.53 -17.68
N LEU A 264 21.51 -5.37 -18.34
CA LEU A 264 20.39 -4.45 -18.56
C LEU A 264 19.29 -5.07 -19.42
N THR A 265 19.66 -5.79 -20.48
CA THR A 265 18.73 -6.48 -21.37
C THR A 265 18.03 -7.62 -20.64
N ALA A 266 18.79 -8.40 -19.86
CA ALA A 266 18.21 -9.45 -19.03
C ALA A 266 17.26 -8.89 -17.97
N LEU A 267 17.62 -7.75 -17.34
CA LEU A 267 16.74 -7.03 -16.42
C LEU A 267 15.46 -6.56 -17.10
N GLN A 268 15.54 -6.02 -18.32
CA GLN A 268 14.37 -5.61 -19.09
C GLN A 268 13.48 -6.81 -19.45
N HIS A 269 14.05 -7.97 -19.80
CA HIS A 269 13.28 -9.18 -20.05
C HIS A 269 12.56 -9.65 -18.78
N GLU A 270 13.23 -9.62 -17.62
CA GLU A 270 12.70 -10.17 -16.37
C GLU A 270 11.70 -9.23 -15.67
N ALA A 271 11.94 -7.91 -15.70
CA ALA A 271 11.19 -6.89 -14.97
C ALA A 271 10.52 -5.83 -15.87
N GLY A 272 10.57 -6.01 -17.19
CA GLY A 272 10.00 -5.10 -18.16
C GLY A 272 10.71 -3.74 -18.24
N ARG A 273 10.10 -2.78 -18.95
CA ARG A 273 10.59 -1.40 -19.05
C ARG A 273 10.76 -0.74 -17.68
N ALA A 274 9.90 -1.06 -16.72
CA ALA A 274 9.98 -0.53 -15.35
C ALA A 274 11.26 -0.98 -14.63
N GLY A 275 11.71 -2.22 -14.84
CA GLY A 275 12.99 -2.71 -14.33
C GLY A 275 14.16 -1.90 -14.86
N LEU A 276 14.19 -1.65 -16.17
CA LEU A 276 15.24 -0.84 -16.80
C LEU A 276 15.21 0.62 -16.34
N GLN A 277 14.02 1.20 -16.16
CA GLN A 277 13.86 2.55 -15.60
C GLN A 277 14.48 2.68 -14.20
N ARG A 278 14.48 1.62 -13.39
CA ARG A 278 15.10 1.64 -12.05
C ARG A 278 16.63 1.78 -12.10
N VAL A 279 17.30 1.48 -13.22
CA VAL A 279 18.76 1.64 -13.33
C VAL A 279 19.18 3.09 -13.52
N THR A 280 18.24 3.93 -13.95
CA THR A 280 18.50 5.37 -14.14
C THR A 280 18.56 6.13 -12.81
N ARG A 281 18.08 5.52 -11.71
CA ARG A 281 18.08 6.11 -10.36
C ARG A 281 18.34 5.06 -9.26
N PRO A 282 19.40 5.20 -8.45
CA PRO A 282 20.28 6.35 -8.39
C PRO A 282 21.19 6.44 -9.63
N ARG A 283 21.52 7.67 -10.06
CA ARG A 283 22.46 7.88 -11.17
C ARG A 283 23.82 7.28 -10.86
N GLY A 284 24.27 6.38 -11.72
CA GLY A 284 25.55 5.69 -11.61
C GLY A 284 26.11 5.25 -12.96
N PRO A 285 27.14 4.40 -12.96
CA PRO A 285 27.90 4.06 -14.17
C PRO A 285 27.07 3.46 -15.32
N ALA A 286 26.09 2.61 -15.02
CA ALA A 286 25.21 2.01 -16.02
C ALA A 286 24.01 2.88 -16.44
N SER A 287 23.78 4.03 -15.79
CA SER A 287 22.60 4.85 -16.08
C SER A 287 22.57 5.38 -17.52
N PRO A 288 23.67 5.86 -18.13
CA PRO A 288 23.67 6.30 -19.53
C PRO A 288 23.30 5.18 -20.51
N LEU A 289 23.81 3.96 -20.29
CA LEU A 289 23.49 2.79 -21.11
C LEU A 289 22.00 2.42 -20.97
N ALA A 290 21.46 2.48 -19.75
CA ALA A 290 20.04 2.23 -19.52
C ALA A 290 19.15 3.30 -20.19
N GLU A 291 19.54 4.56 -20.18
CA GLU A 291 18.84 5.65 -20.87
C GLU A 291 18.81 5.42 -22.39
N GLN A 292 19.94 5.04 -23.00
CA GLN A 292 20.01 4.70 -24.42
C GLN A 292 19.06 3.55 -24.81
N LEU A 293 19.07 2.46 -24.05
CA LEU A 293 18.17 1.32 -24.28
C LEU A 293 16.68 1.68 -24.12
N LEU A 294 16.36 2.60 -23.21
CA LEU A 294 14.99 3.08 -23.03
C LEU A 294 14.51 3.92 -24.22
N ASP A 295 15.39 4.72 -24.82
CA ASP A 295 15.11 5.57 -25.99
C ASP A 295 14.97 4.74 -27.27
N GLU A 296 15.84 3.76 -27.49
CA GLU A 296 15.77 2.84 -28.64
C GLU A 296 14.46 2.04 -28.67
N GLY A 297 14.00 1.56 -27.51
CA GLY A 297 12.72 0.87 -27.41
C GLY A 297 11.49 1.76 -27.65
N SER A 298 11.63 3.08 -27.47
CA SER A 298 10.58 4.05 -27.78
C SER A 298 10.47 4.34 -29.28
N ALA A 299 11.58 4.29 -30.01
CA ALA A 299 11.60 4.49 -31.45
C ALA A 299 10.99 3.33 -32.26
N GLN A 300 10.99 2.11 -31.70
CA GLN A 300 10.44 0.92 -32.37
C GLN A 300 8.95 0.67 -32.09
N SER A 301 8.32 1.44 -31.20
CA SER A 301 6.93 1.26 -30.77
C SER A 301 5.96 2.37 -31.20
N GLY A 302 6.46 3.40 -31.91
CA GLY A 302 5.68 4.45 -32.56
C GLY A 302 5.53 4.20 -34.05
#